data_AF-A0A378IIX4-F1
#
_entry.id   AF-A0A378IIX4-F1
#
_cell.length_a   1.000
_cell.length_b   1.000
_cell.length_c   1.000
_cell.angle_alpha   90.00
_cell.angle_beta   90.00
_cell.angle_gamma   90.00
#
_symmetry.space_group_name_H-M   'P 1'
#
loop_
_entity.id
_entity.type
_entity.pdbx_description
1 polymer ?
#
loop_
_entity_poly.entity_id
_entity_poly.type
_entity_poly.pdbx_seq_one_letter_code
_entity_poly.pdbx_strand_id
1 'polypeptide(L)' 'MNKQKRSNKLKLVKLGIDTKQEFILFIRSDCFICISEGFETQARVIVQLNKT' A
#
# COMPACT_ATOMS: atom_id res chain seq x y z
N MET A 1 -5.16 -28.81 -2.36
CA MET A 1 -4.21 -27.68 -2.24
C MET A 1 -4.83 -26.45 -2.90
N ASN A 2 -5.43 -25.53 -2.13
CA ASN A 2 -6.11 -24.37 -2.70
C ASN A 2 -5.11 -23.22 -2.92
N LYS A 3 -4.59 -23.08 -4.14
CA LYS A 3 -3.84 -21.90 -4.57
C LYS A 3 -4.82 -20.71 -4.65
N GLN A 4 -4.95 -19.96 -3.55
CA GLN A 4 -5.58 -18.64 -3.59
C GLN A 4 -4.77 -17.75 -4.55
N LYS A 5 -5.41 -17.28 -5.61
CA LYS A 5 -4.83 -16.36 -6.58
C LYS A 5 -4.58 -15.03 -5.87
N ARG A 6 -3.36 -14.81 -5.38
CA ARG A 6 -3.00 -13.54 -4.72
C ARG A 6 -3.08 -12.43 -5.77
N SER A 7 -4.04 -11.54 -5.60
CA SER A 7 -4.12 -10.31 -6.39
C SER A 7 -3.05 -9.35 -5.88
N ASN A 8 -2.15 -8.90 -6.75
CA ASN A 8 -1.15 -7.87 -6.42
C ASN A 8 -1.71 -6.45 -6.48
N LYS A 9 -3.04 -6.30 -6.60
CA LYS A 9 -3.69 -4.98 -6.62
C LYS A 9 -3.84 -4.45 -5.20
N LEU A 10 -3.37 -3.22 -4.99
CA LEU A 10 -3.67 -2.46 -3.78
C LEU A 10 -5.07 -1.86 -3.88
N LYS A 11 -5.80 -1.86 -2.76
CA LYS A 11 -7.09 -1.19 -2.61
C LYS A 11 -6.92 -0.07 -1.59
N LEU A 12 -7.35 1.14 -1.94
CA LEU A 12 -7.39 2.25 -1.00
C LEU A 12 -8.50 2.03 0.03
N VAL A 13 -8.14 2.10 1.31
CA VAL A 13 -9.06 1.99 2.45
C VAL A 13 -8.84 3.19 3.37
N LYS A 14 -9.93 3.86 3.78
CA LYS A 14 -9.87 4.94 4.77
C LYS A 14 -9.79 4.33 6.17
N LEU A 15 -8.71 4.61 6.89
CA LEU A 15 -8.49 4.10 8.25
C LEU A 15 -9.10 4.98 9.35
N GLY A 16 -9.63 6.16 9.02
CA GLY A 16 -10.15 7.10 10.00
C GLY A 16 -9.08 7.79 10.85
N ILE A 17 -7.81 7.74 10.41
CA ILE A 17 -6.69 8.40 11.09
C ILE A 17 -6.49 9.79 10.47
N ASP A 18 -6.52 10.82 11.29
CA ASP A 18 -6.11 12.17 10.91
C ASP A 18 -4.59 12.34 11.11
N THR A 19 -3.87 12.42 10.00
CA THR A 19 -2.41 12.50 9.95
C THR A 19 -1.88 13.94 10.06
N LYS A 20 -2.77 14.93 10.15
CA LYS A 20 -2.53 16.37 10.37
C LYS A 20 -1.64 17.10 9.35
N GLN A 21 -0.38 16.67 9.19
CA GLN A 21 0.67 17.42 8.48
C GLN A 21 0.94 16.90 7.07
N GLU A 22 0.95 15.58 6.87
CA GLU A 22 1.27 14.95 5.58
C GLU A 22 0.29 13.82 5.26
N PHE A 23 0.20 13.46 3.98
CA PHE A 23 -0.50 12.25 3.56
C PHE A 23 0.32 11.02 3.92
N ILE A 24 -0.15 10.23 4.89
CA ILE A 24 0.51 8.98 5.29
C ILE A 24 -0.25 7.77 4.74
N LEU A 25 0.48 6.91 4.04
CA LEU A 25 -0.01 5.61 3.59
C LEU A 25 0.44 4.53 4.58
N PHE A 26 -0.51 3.78 5.13
CA PHE A 26 -0.22 2.55 5.86
C PHE A 26 -0.30 1.38 4.89
N ILE A 27 0.84 0.74 4.66
CA ILE A 27 0.96 -0.43 3.79
C ILE A 27 1.50 -1.58 4.63
N ARG A 28 0.97 -2.79 4.40
CA ARG A 28 1.51 -3.99 5.05
C ARG A 28 2.92 -4.27 4.52
N SER A 29 3.87 -4.46 5.45
CA SER A 29 5.26 -4.77 5.12
C SER A 29 5.42 -6.05 4.29
N ASP A 30 4.48 -7.00 4.42
CA ASP A 30 4.46 -8.27 3.68
C ASP A 30 3.72 -8.21 2.33
N CYS A 31 3.33 -7.03 1.85
CA CYS A 31 2.70 -6.90 0.54
C CYS A 31 3.73 -6.96 -0.60
N PHE A 32 3.26 -7.34 -1.79
CA PHE A 32 4.11 -7.57 -2.96
C PHE A 32 4.98 -6.35 -3.31
N ILE A 33 4.43 -5.14 -3.30
CA ILE A 33 5.17 -3.93 -3.67
C ILE A 33 6.26 -3.59 -2.65
N CYS A 34 6.01 -3.73 -1.35
CA CYS A 34 7.01 -3.45 -0.31
C CYS A 34 8.21 -4.40 -0.44
N ILE A 35 7.95 -5.68 -0.72
CA ILE A 35 9.00 -6.68 -0.89
C ILE A 35 9.78 -6.43 -2.19
N SER A 36 9.09 -6.13 -3.31
CA SER A 36 9.74 -5.96 -4.62
C SER A 36 10.55 -4.67 -4.73
N GLU A 37 10.05 -3.56 -4.20
CA GLU A 37 10.72 -2.25 -4.28
C GLU A 37 11.66 -2.00 -3.09
N GLY A 38 11.59 -2.83 -2.04
CA GLY A 38 12.39 -2.65 -0.82
C GLY A 38 11.97 -1.44 0.00
N PHE A 39 10.66 -1.14 0.07
CA PHE A 39 10.18 -0.01 0.85
C PHE A 39 10.35 -0.24 2.35
N GLU A 40 10.98 0.72 3.01
CA GLU A 40 11.09 0.79 4.46
C GLU A 40 10.13 1.85 5.04
N THR A 41 10.08 1.96 6.38
CA THR A 41 9.30 2.99 7.06
C THR A 41 9.72 4.38 6.62
N GLN A 42 8.76 5.31 6.52
CA GLN A 42 8.98 6.70 6.09
C GLN A 42 9.43 6.90 4.64
N ALA A 43 9.39 5.85 3.80
CA ALA A 43 9.57 6.01 2.36
C ALA A 43 8.55 7.01 1.77
N ARG A 44 9.02 7.90 0.88
CA ARG A 44 8.18 8.85 0.14
C ARG A 44 7.90 8.30 -1.24
N VAL A 45 6.62 8.24 -1.60
CA VAL A 45 6.15 7.67 -2.87
C VAL A 45 5.13 8.58 -3.54
N ILE A 46 5.07 8.55 -4.86
CA ILE A 46 3.99 9.17 -5.63
C ILE A 46 2.92 8.11 -5.84
N VAL A 47 1.68 8.44 -5.49
CA VAL A 47 0.53 7.53 -5.66
C VAL A 47 -0.45 8.09 -6.66
N GLN A 48 -0.89 7.24 -7.58
CA GLN A 48 -1.93 7.57 -8.55
C GLN A 48 -3.07 6.57 -8.43
N LEU A 49 -4.30 7.08 -8.40
CA LEU A 49 -5.49 6.25 -8.54
C LEU A 49 -5.59 5.83 -10.00
N ASN A 50 -5.38 4.55 -10.29
CA ASN A 50 -5.72 3.97 -11.58
C ASN A 50 -7.24 4.10 -11.77
N LYS A 51 -7.66 5.03 -12.64
CA LYS A 51 -9.03 5.12 -13.11
C LYS A 51 -9.23 3.97 -14.12
N THR A 52 -9.91 2.92 -13.67
CA THR A 52 -10.57 1.95 -14.57
C THR A 52 -11.83 2.55 -15.14
#